data_AF-A0A453RTQ3-F1
#
_entry.id   AF-A0A453RTQ3-F1
#
_cell.length_a   1.000
_cell.length_b   1.000
_cell.length_c   1.000
_cell.angle_alpha   90.00
_cell.angle_beta   90.00
_cell.angle_gamma   90.00
#
_symmetry.space_group_name_H-M   'P 1'
#
loop_
_entity.id
_entity.type
_entity.pdbx_description
1 polymer ?
#
loop_
_entity_poly.entity_id
_entity_poly.type
_entity_poly.pdbx_seq_one_letter_code
_entity_poly.pdbx_strand_id
1 'polypeptide(L)'
;MSKIATQLRPVCQSQYYGRRGMTRFVSRYPDADLRIAKDGEYVKVTGVVTCGNFPLESSFQRVPRCVYTSSCLYEYRGWDSKAANTQHRRFTWGLRSIERHAVDFYISDFQSGLRALVKIGYGARLIPYVDEAVVIDINPENKDMSPEFLRWIRERNLSSDDRIMRLKEGYIKEGNTVSVIGVVQRNDNVLMIVPPPEPFNTGCQWGKCLLPTSLDGLVLRCEDTSNGDVIPV
;
A
#
# COMPACT_ATOMS: atom_id res chain seq x y z
N MET A 1 -15.80 -11.25 -17.88
CA MET A 1 -15.20 -11.46 -16.54
C MET A 1 -14.45 -10.20 -16.17
N SER A 2 -14.95 -9.50 -15.14
CA SER A 2 -14.52 -8.14 -14.78
C SER A 2 -13.05 -8.07 -14.36
N LYS A 3 -12.35 -6.99 -14.71
CA LYS A 3 -11.03 -6.64 -14.19
C LYS A 3 -11.19 -6.29 -12.70
N ILE A 4 -11.08 -7.26 -11.79
CA ILE A 4 -11.25 -6.99 -10.35
C ILE A 4 -9.92 -6.50 -9.77
N ALA A 5 -9.50 -5.31 -10.19
CA ALA A 5 -8.61 -4.48 -9.39
C ALA A 5 -9.52 -3.66 -8.48
N THR A 6 -9.42 -3.86 -7.16
CA THR A 6 -10.23 -3.07 -6.22
C THR A 6 -9.53 -1.73 -6.03
N GLN A 7 -10.17 -0.64 -6.47
CA GLN A 7 -9.74 0.70 -6.10
C GLN A 7 -9.97 0.86 -4.59
N LEU A 8 -8.89 1.08 -3.85
CA LEU A 8 -8.97 1.25 -2.41
C LEU A 8 -9.58 2.62 -2.13
N ARG A 9 -10.55 2.66 -1.22
CA ARG A 9 -11.08 3.95 -0.75
C ARG A 9 -9.93 4.77 -0.18
N PRO A 10 -9.90 6.09 -0.44
CA PRO A 10 -9.00 6.97 0.27
C PRO A 10 -9.33 6.85 1.76
N VAL A 11 -8.46 6.17 2.51
CA VAL A 11 -8.57 6.12 3.96
C VAL A 11 -8.24 7.53 4.43
N CYS A 12 -9.28 8.31 4.77
CA CYS A 12 -9.14 9.61 5.43
C CYS A 12 -8.53 9.38 6.81
N GLN A 13 -7.21 9.28 6.91
CA GLN A 13 -6.55 9.32 8.21
C GLN A 13 -5.36 10.25 8.17
N SER A 14 -5.34 11.14 9.16
CA SER A 14 -4.26 12.01 9.62
C SER A 14 -3.03 11.21 10.09
N GLN A 15 -2.59 10.22 9.32
CA GLN A 15 -1.75 9.13 9.79
C GLN A 15 -0.25 9.28 9.49
N TYR A 16 0.23 10.48 9.15
CA TYR A 16 1.68 10.71 9.13
C TYR A 16 2.30 10.50 10.52
N TYR A 17 1.55 10.77 11.60
CA TYR A 17 1.99 10.54 12.97
C TYR A 17 1.82 9.09 13.48
N GLY A 18 1.04 8.25 12.79
CA GLY A 18 0.76 6.86 13.20
C GLY A 18 1.48 5.79 12.38
N ARG A 19 1.88 6.10 11.14
CA ARG A 19 2.52 5.15 10.21
C ARG A 19 3.72 4.45 10.81
N ARG A 20 4.67 5.21 11.37
CA ARG A 20 5.89 4.64 11.98
C ARG A 20 5.59 3.71 13.15
N GLY A 21 4.60 4.07 13.97
CA GLY A 21 4.13 3.24 15.07
C GLY A 21 3.57 1.93 14.55
N MET A 22 2.66 1.99 13.57
CA MET A 22 2.03 0.77 13.03
C MET A 22 3.01 -0.11 12.26
N THR A 23 3.89 0.46 11.44
CA THR A 23 4.97 -0.30 10.79
C THR A 23 5.77 -1.07 11.83
N ARG A 24 6.16 -0.42 12.94
CA ARG A 24 6.87 -1.06 14.05
C ARG A 24 6.04 -2.12 14.78
N PHE A 25 4.73 -1.91 14.90
CA PHE A 25 3.80 -2.91 15.45
C PHE A 25 3.80 -4.17 14.58
N VAL A 26 3.59 -4.01 13.26
CA VAL A 26 3.59 -5.11 12.29
C VAL A 26 4.93 -5.87 12.31
N SER A 27 6.06 -5.15 12.35
CA SER A 27 7.38 -5.79 12.44
C SER A 27 7.54 -6.66 13.70
N ARG A 28 6.96 -6.23 14.83
CA ARG A 28 7.07 -6.91 16.13
C ARG A 28 6.01 -7.96 16.39
N TYR A 29 4.93 -7.95 15.63
CA TYR A 29 3.90 -8.96 15.72
C TYR A 29 4.51 -10.31 15.30
N PRO A 30 4.35 -11.39 16.06
CA PRO A 30 4.97 -12.68 15.72
C PRO A 30 4.29 -13.30 14.50
N ASP A 31 5.08 -13.91 13.62
CA ASP A 31 4.55 -14.73 12.53
C ASP A 31 3.90 -16.00 13.08
N ALA A 32 2.73 -16.33 12.55
CA ALA A 32 2.00 -17.54 12.91
C ALA A 32 2.45 -18.71 12.04
N ASP A 33 2.45 -19.92 12.61
CA ASP A 33 2.67 -21.14 11.83
C ASP A 33 1.34 -21.59 11.20
N LEU A 34 1.23 -21.39 9.89
CA LEU A 34 0.02 -21.72 9.12
C LEU A 34 -0.35 -23.21 9.14
N ARG A 35 0.57 -24.13 9.49
CA ARG A 35 0.24 -25.57 9.61
C ARG A 35 -0.75 -25.81 10.74
N ILE A 36 -0.54 -25.13 11.87
CA ILE A 36 -1.31 -25.30 13.10
C ILE A 36 -2.41 -24.24 13.29
N ALA A 37 -2.34 -23.14 12.53
CA ALA A 37 -3.33 -22.06 12.60
C ALA A 37 -4.74 -22.57 12.26
N LYS A 38 -5.70 -22.25 13.13
CA LYS A 38 -7.10 -22.68 13.03
C LYS A 38 -7.87 -21.81 12.05
N ASP A 39 -8.95 -22.36 11.51
CA ASP A 39 -9.91 -21.57 10.74
C ASP A 39 -10.51 -20.46 11.63
N GLY A 40 -10.57 -19.23 11.11
CA GLY A 40 -11.00 -18.05 11.85
C GLY A 40 -9.92 -17.41 12.75
N GLU A 41 -8.72 -17.99 12.82
CA GLU A 41 -7.63 -17.46 13.65
C GLU A 41 -6.99 -16.21 13.02
N TYR A 42 -6.70 -15.22 13.85
CA TYR A 42 -5.99 -14.01 13.44
C TYR A 42 -4.48 -14.27 13.36
N VAL A 43 -3.88 -14.03 12.20
CA VAL A 43 -2.48 -14.37 11.93
C VAL A 43 -1.72 -13.21 11.30
N LYS A 44 -0.42 -13.12 11.60
CA LYS A 44 0.54 -12.45 10.73
C LYS A 44 1.34 -13.52 9.99
N VAL A 45 1.57 -13.29 8.71
CA VAL A 45 2.38 -14.14 7.85
C VAL A 45 3.37 -13.27 7.11
N THR A 46 4.64 -13.68 7.08
CA THR A 46 5.70 -13.01 6.32
C THR A 46 6.24 -13.96 5.27
N GLY A 47 6.36 -13.47 4.04
CA GLY A 47 6.69 -14.33 2.93
C GLY A 47 6.86 -13.61 1.59
N VAL A 48 7.15 -14.40 0.56
CA VAL A 48 7.35 -13.90 -0.81
C VAL A 48 6.03 -13.82 -1.55
N VAL A 49 5.82 -12.70 -2.22
CA VAL A 49 4.65 -12.45 -3.08
C VAL A 49 4.80 -13.19 -4.40
N THR A 50 3.73 -13.87 -4.80
CA THR A 50 3.52 -14.40 -6.16
C THR A 50 2.23 -13.84 -6.73
N CYS A 51 2.26 -13.33 -7.96
CA CYS A 51 1.07 -12.77 -8.60
C CYS A 51 0.01 -13.86 -8.83
N GLY A 52 -1.27 -13.46 -8.70
CA GLY A 52 -2.38 -14.23 -9.24
C GLY A 52 -2.50 -14.08 -10.76
N ASN A 53 -3.69 -14.39 -11.28
CA ASN A 53 -3.96 -14.38 -12.73
C ASN A 53 -3.99 -12.97 -13.35
N PHE A 54 -4.20 -11.94 -12.54
CA PHE A 54 -4.38 -10.56 -13.01
C PHE A 54 -3.41 -9.61 -12.29
N PRO A 55 -2.12 -9.61 -12.66
CA PRO A 55 -1.16 -8.66 -12.11
C PRO A 55 -1.53 -7.21 -12.45
N LEU A 56 -1.19 -6.30 -11.55
CA LEU A 56 -1.23 -4.86 -11.77
C LEU A 56 0.02 -4.35 -12.47
N GLU A 57 -0.09 -3.14 -13.00
CA GLU A 57 0.99 -2.33 -13.52
C GLU A 57 0.98 -0.98 -12.78
N SER A 58 2.16 -0.45 -12.39
CA SER A 58 2.24 0.89 -11.78
C SER A 58 1.83 1.96 -12.79
N SER A 59 1.29 3.08 -12.31
CA SER A 59 0.58 3.98 -13.20
C SER A 59 1.50 4.83 -14.09
N PHE A 60 2.65 5.28 -13.57
CA PHE A 60 3.53 6.19 -14.27
C PHE A 60 4.79 5.48 -14.77
N GLN A 61 5.50 4.78 -13.89
CA GLN A 61 6.70 4.02 -14.24
C GLN A 61 6.42 2.72 -15.00
N ARG A 62 5.15 2.31 -15.12
CA ARG A 62 4.72 1.12 -15.85
C ARG A 62 5.38 -0.19 -15.35
N VAL A 63 5.62 -0.30 -14.03
CA VAL A 63 6.24 -1.49 -13.44
C VAL A 63 5.24 -2.66 -13.48
N PRO A 64 5.52 -3.74 -14.23
CA PRO A 64 4.58 -4.84 -14.39
C PRO A 64 4.66 -5.82 -13.21
N ARG A 65 3.68 -6.73 -13.13
CA ARG A 65 3.64 -7.83 -12.14
C ARG A 65 3.60 -7.32 -10.70
N CYS A 66 2.77 -6.31 -10.46
CA CYS A 66 2.49 -5.79 -9.13
C CYS A 66 1.23 -6.43 -8.53
N VAL A 67 1.19 -6.56 -7.21
CA VAL A 67 -0.01 -6.97 -6.45
C VAL A 67 -0.67 -5.80 -5.72
N TYR A 68 0.10 -4.73 -5.53
CA TYR A 68 -0.33 -3.45 -4.98
C TYR A 68 0.35 -2.33 -5.77
N THR A 69 -0.39 -1.26 -6.07
CA THR A 69 0.15 -0.03 -6.64
C THR A 69 -0.48 1.19 -5.97
N SER A 70 0.29 2.25 -5.86
CA SER A 70 -0.10 3.55 -5.34
C SER A 70 0.53 4.65 -6.18
N SER A 71 -0.27 5.66 -6.53
CA SER A 71 0.18 6.86 -7.24
C SER A 71 -0.40 8.08 -6.51
N CYS A 72 0.49 8.90 -5.95
CA CYS A 72 0.15 10.03 -5.10
C CYS A 72 0.71 11.32 -5.71
N LEU A 73 -0.18 12.22 -6.11
CA LEU A 73 0.20 13.54 -6.60
C LEU A 73 0.11 14.56 -5.46
N TYR A 74 1.25 15.14 -5.13
CA TYR A 74 1.37 16.20 -4.15
C TYR A 74 1.58 17.55 -4.85
N GLU A 75 1.07 18.61 -4.24
CA GLU A 75 1.32 19.99 -4.67
C GLU A 75 1.94 20.78 -3.52
N TYR A 76 2.86 21.68 -3.86
CA TYR A 76 3.41 22.60 -2.90
C TYR A 76 2.59 23.89 -2.83
N ARG A 77 2.25 24.33 -1.61
CA ARG A 77 1.55 25.60 -1.39
C ARG A 77 2.50 26.74 -1.04
N GLY A 78 2.74 27.67 -1.94
CA GLY A 78 3.43 28.95 -1.69
C GLY A 78 2.49 30.03 -1.15
N TRP A 79 2.91 31.30 -1.26
CA TRP A 79 2.13 32.45 -0.77
C TRP A 79 0.82 32.64 -1.53
N ASP A 80 0.92 32.66 -2.87
CA ASP A 80 -0.18 32.93 -3.81
C ASP A 80 -0.67 31.68 -4.56
N SER A 81 -0.21 30.49 -4.14
CA SER A 81 -0.60 29.26 -4.82
C SER A 81 -1.86 28.62 -4.22
N LYS A 82 -2.60 27.92 -5.08
CA LYS A 82 -3.83 27.22 -4.73
C LYS A 82 -3.56 26.08 -3.75
N ALA A 83 -4.49 25.88 -2.82
CA ALA A 83 -4.44 24.76 -1.90
C ALA A 83 -4.89 23.46 -2.58
N ALA A 84 -4.09 22.40 -2.48
CA ALA A 84 -4.47 21.05 -2.91
C ALA A 84 -5.78 20.52 -2.26
N ASN A 85 -6.07 20.91 -1.02
CA ASN A 85 -7.29 20.57 -0.29
C ASN A 85 -7.58 21.59 0.82
N THR A 86 -8.73 21.48 1.49
CA THR A 86 -9.18 22.44 2.52
C THR A 86 -8.28 22.53 3.75
N GLN A 87 -7.50 21.49 4.04
CA GLN A 87 -6.60 21.42 5.22
C GLN A 87 -5.14 21.78 4.88
N HIS A 88 -4.82 22.06 3.62
CA HIS A 88 -3.46 22.26 3.16
C HIS A 88 -2.88 23.60 3.66
N ARG A 89 -1.84 23.57 4.49
CA ARG A 89 -1.17 24.75 5.06
C ARG A 89 -0.20 25.41 4.06
N ARG A 90 0.08 26.70 4.24
CA ARG A 90 1.10 27.41 3.45
C ARG A 90 2.50 26.84 3.75
N PHE A 91 3.36 26.86 2.74
CA PHE A 91 4.72 26.32 2.72
C PHE A 91 4.81 24.83 3.05
N THR A 92 3.79 24.06 2.67
CA THR A 92 3.78 22.61 2.87
C THR A 92 3.41 21.88 1.59
N TRP A 93 3.60 20.56 1.58
CA TRP A 93 3.12 19.67 0.54
C TRP A 93 1.75 19.13 0.92
N GLY A 94 0.78 19.24 0.01
CA GLY A 94 -0.57 18.73 0.18
C GLY A 94 -0.88 17.66 -0.84
N LEU A 95 -1.49 16.57 -0.39
CA LEU A 95 -1.99 15.52 -1.28
C LEU A 95 -3.19 16.07 -2.07
N ARG A 96 -3.08 16.02 -3.41
CA ARG A 96 -4.12 16.47 -4.34
C ARG A 96 -4.92 15.29 -4.90
N SER A 97 -4.23 14.25 -5.33
CA SER A 97 -4.84 13.04 -5.87
C SER A 97 -4.11 11.80 -5.35
N ILE A 98 -4.87 10.75 -5.11
CA ILE A 98 -4.37 9.46 -4.69
C ILE A 98 -5.15 8.35 -5.37
N GLU A 99 -4.43 7.43 -5.98
CA GLU A 99 -4.97 6.22 -6.58
C GLU A 99 -4.22 5.02 -6.02
N ARG A 100 -4.96 4.06 -5.48
CA ARG A 100 -4.39 2.84 -4.92
C ARG A 100 -5.19 1.64 -5.40
N HIS A 101 -4.48 0.64 -5.88
CA HIS A 101 -5.08 -0.58 -6.40
C HIS A 101 -4.39 -1.79 -5.77
N ALA A 102 -5.17 -2.82 -5.52
CA ALA A 102 -4.67 -4.09 -5.04
C ALA A 102 -5.47 -5.24 -5.67
N VAL A 103 -4.81 -6.38 -5.82
CA VAL A 103 -5.39 -7.61 -6.39
C VAL A 103 -5.09 -8.79 -5.48
N ASP A 104 -5.93 -9.82 -5.57
CA ASP A 104 -5.65 -11.09 -4.91
C ASP A 104 -4.27 -11.63 -5.35
N PHE A 105 -3.49 -12.13 -4.39
CA PHE A 105 -2.15 -12.64 -4.64
C PHE A 105 -1.84 -13.82 -3.73
N TYR A 106 -0.78 -14.55 -4.03
CA TYR A 106 -0.31 -15.63 -3.17
C TYR A 106 0.89 -15.17 -2.35
N ILE A 107 0.92 -15.60 -1.09
CA ILE A 107 2.07 -15.45 -0.20
C ILE A 107 2.65 -16.84 0.10
N SER A 108 3.95 -16.99 -0.08
CA SER A 108 4.70 -18.17 0.35
C SER A 108 5.31 -17.89 1.71
N ASP A 109 4.72 -18.46 2.77
CA ASP A 109 5.09 -18.22 4.16
C ASP A 109 6.48 -18.77 4.48
N PHE A 110 7.34 -17.94 5.07
CA PHE A 110 8.68 -18.35 5.51
C PHE A 110 8.65 -19.32 6.70
N GLN A 111 7.65 -19.21 7.57
CA GLN A 111 7.61 -20.02 8.79
C GLN A 111 7.17 -21.47 8.51
N SER A 112 6.10 -21.64 7.75
CA SER A 112 5.52 -22.95 7.46
C SER A 112 5.94 -23.55 6.11
N GLY A 113 6.43 -22.73 5.17
CA GLY A 113 6.63 -23.12 3.78
C GLY A 113 5.34 -23.27 2.98
N LEU A 114 4.17 -23.01 3.57
CA LEU A 114 2.89 -23.12 2.89
C LEU A 114 2.62 -21.90 2.01
N ARG A 115 1.87 -22.14 0.94
CA ARG A 115 1.34 -21.09 0.08
C ARG A 115 -0.09 -20.78 0.47
N ALA A 116 -0.37 -19.52 0.83
CA ALA A 116 -1.70 -19.04 1.14
C ALA A 116 -2.16 -18.02 0.08
N LEU A 117 -3.45 -18.01 -0.22
CA LEU A 117 -4.07 -17.01 -1.07
C LEU A 117 -4.53 -15.83 -0.23
N VAL A 118 -3.95 -14.66 -0.45
CA VAL A 118 -4.38 -13.40 0.15
C VAL A 118 -5.53 -12.85 -0.68
N LYS A 119 -6.72 -12.85 -0.07
CA LYS A 119 -7.97 -12.41 -0.67
C LYS A 119 -8.23 -10.97 -0.28
N ILE A 120 -8.02 -10.03 -1.20
CA ILE A 120 -8.22 -8.61 -0.93
C ILE A 120 -9.67 -8.20 -1.21
N GLY A 121 -10.34 -8.86 -2.17
CA GLY A 121 -11.79 -8.75 -2.38
C GLY A 121 -12.31 -7.37 -2.83
N TYR A 122 -13.56 -7.32 -3.31
CA TYR A 122 -14.27 -6.08 -3.64
C TYR A 122 -14.99 -5.56 -2.39
N GLY A 123 -14.61 -4.38 -1.91
CA GLY A 123 -15.22 -3.74 -0.73
C GLY A 123 -14.55 -4.03 0.62
N ALA A 124 -13.55 -4.90 0.64
CA ALA A 124 -12.75 -5.16 1.83
C ALA A 124 -11.73 -4.04 2.09
N ARG A 125 -11.50 -3.72 3.36
CA ARG A 125 -10.56 -2.67 3.76
C ARG A 125 -9.15 -3.24 3.74
N LEU A 126 -8.26 -2.65 2.94
CA LEU A 126 -6.83 -2.91 2.94
C LEU A 126 -6.12 -1.73 3.60
N ILE A 127 -5.18 -2.02 4.51
CA ILE A 127 -4.34 -1.03 5.17
C ILE A 127 -2.89 -1.24 4.68
N PRO A 128 -2.47 -0.57 3.60
CA PRO A 128 -1.14 -0.72 3.04
C PRO A 128 -0.10 0.14 3.77
N TYR A 129 0.99 -0.48 4.19
CA TYR A 129 2.24 0.14 4.65
C TYR A 129 3.32 -0.11 3.60
N VAL A 130 3.24 0.66 2.52
CA VAL A 130 4.15 0.59 1.37
C VAL A 130 4.79 1.96 1.17
N ASP A 131 6.11 1.99 1.06
CA ASP A 131 6.85 3.22 0.83
C ASP A 131 6.62 3.75 -0.58
N GLU A 132 6.43 5.07 -0.68
CA GLU A 132 6.14 5.77 -1.93
C GLU A 132 7.40 6.57 -2.30
N ALA A 133 8.06 6.19 -3.39
CA ALA A 133 9.24 6.85 -3.92
C ALA A 133 8.85 8.06 -4.77
N VAL A 134 9.67 9.12 -4.73
CA VAL A 134 9.50 10.26 -5.64
C VAL A 134 9.90 9.82 -7.05
N VAL A 135 8.97 9.95 -7.98
CA VAL A 135 9.17 9.55 -9.37
C VAL A 135 9.49 10.74 -10.24
N ILE A 136 8.80 11.87 -10.02
CA ILE A 136 9.04 13.10 -10.76
C ILE A 136 8.65 14.33 -9.93
N ASP A 137 9.48 15.36 -10.04
CA ASP A 137 9.25 16.70 -9.50
C ASP A 137 9.07 17.68 -10.67
N ILE A 138 7.96 18.41 -10.63
CA ILE A 138 7.56 19.37 -11.66
C ILE A 138 7.52 20.76 -11.05
N ASN A 139 8.12 21.70 -11.75
CA ASN A 139 8.09 23.13 -11.49
C ASN A 139 7.76 23.89 -12.80
N PRO A 140 7.50 25.20 -12.75
CA PRO A 140 7.19 25.96 -13.95
C PRO A 140 8.27 25.92 -15.04
N GLU A 141 9.54 25.68 -14.68
CA GLU A 141 10.68 25.68 -15.61
C GLU A 141 10.79 24.36 -16.40
N ASN A 142 10.38 23.23 -15.81
CA ASN A 142 10.55 21.89 -16.39
C ASN A 142 9.24 21.21 -16.81
N LYS A 143 8.11 21.88 -16.61
CA LYS A 143 6.76 21.34 -16.82
C LYS A 143 6.53 20.81 -18.25
N ASP A 144 6.99 21.55 -19.26
CA ASP A 144 6.82 21.16 -20.67
C ASP A 144 7.83 20.08 -21.12
N MET A 145 8.82 19.75 -20.29
CA MET A 145 9.83 18.73 -20.61
C MET A 145 9.38 17.30 -20.30
N SER A 146 8.24 17.09 -19.62
CA SER A 146 7.73 15.74 -19.32
C SER A 146 6.37 15.48 -20.00
N PRO A 147 6.35 15.11 -21.29
CA PRO A 147 5.11 14.85 -22.02
C PRO A 147 4.32 13.66 -21.44
N GLU A 148 5.00 12.68 -20.85
CA GLU A 148 4.37 11.54 -20.17
C GLU A 148 3.58 11.99 -18.95
N PHE A 149 4.10 12.95 -18.18
CA PHE A 149 3.43 13.51 -17.02
C PHE A 149 2.21 14.35 -17.40
N LEU A 150 2.34 15.18 -18.44
CA LEU A 150 1.20 15.95 -18.96
C LEU A 150 0.08 15.04 -19.44
N ARG A 151 0.42 13.93 -20.12
CA ARG A 151 -0.55 12.90 -20.51
C ARG A 151 -1.20 12.25 -19.28
N TRP A 152 -0.40 11.83 -18.30
CA TRP A 152 -0.87 11.17 -17.07
C TRP A 152 -1.84 12.04 -16.26
N ILE A 153 -1.57 13.36 -16.16
CA ILE A 153 -2.46 14.33 -15.52
C ILE A 153 -3.75 14.52 -16.31
N ARG A 154 -3.67 14.63 -17.64
CA ARG A 154 -4.81 14.83 -18.54
C ARG A 154 -5.78 13.65 -18.47
N GLU A 155 -5.28 12.43 -18.47
CA GLU A 155 -6.08 11.20 -18.33
C GLU A 155 -6.90 11.16 -17.03
N ARG A 156 -6.49 11.93 -16.01
CA ARG A 156 -7.12 12.02 -14.69
C ARG A 156 -7.93 13.30 -14.47
N ASN A 157 -8.12 14.11 -15.52
CA ASN A 157 -8.78 15.41 -15.45
C ASN A 157 -8.16 16.34 -14.37
N LEU A 158 -6.86 16.19 -14.12
CA LEU A 158 -6.13 17.07 -13.22
C LEU A 158 -5.62 18.28 -14.00
N SER A 159 -5.56 19.43 -13.35
CA SER A 159 -5.06 20.65 -13.99
C SER A 159 -3.53 20.72 -13.90
N SER A 160 -2.90 21.11 -14.99
CA SER A 160 -1.45 21.32 -15.08
C SER A 160 -1.13 22.82 -14.96
N ASP A 161 -1.72 23.56 -14.02
CA ASP A 161 -1.40 24.99 -13.78
C ASP A 161 0.11 25.16 -13.45
N ASP A 162 0.62 26.39 -13.23
CA ASP A 162 2.03 26.66 -12.86
C ASP A 162 2.39 26.25 -11.42
N ARG A 163 1.87 25.11 -11.00
CA ARG A 163 2.05 24.56 -9.66
C ARG A 163 3.32 23.72 -9.62
N ILE A 164 3.99 23.82 -8.48
CA ILE A 164 5.04 22.89 -8.13
C ILE A 164 4.36 21.59 -7.68
N MET A 165 4.62 20.50 -8.40
CA MET A 165 3.98 19.20 -8.20
C MET A 165 5.04 18.13 -7.98
N ARG A 166 4.67 17.08 -7.25
CA ARG A 166 5.51 15.92 -6.98
C ARG A 166 4.66 14.67 -7.10
N LEU A 167 5.00 13.81 -8.04
CA LEU A 167 4.40 12.50 -8.16
C LEU A 167 5.24 11.48 -7.39
N LYS A 168 4.58 10.74 -6.52
CA LYS A 168 5.16 9.58 -5.87
C LYS A 168 4.45 8.31 -6.31
N GLU A 169 5.20 7.23 -6.50
CA GLU A 169 4.66 5.89 -6.69
C GLU A 169 5.20 4.92 -5.66
N GLY A 170 4.35 4.01 -5.22
CA GLY A 170 4.74 2.85 -4.41
C GLY A 170 4.08 1.62 -4.96
N TYR A 171 4.77 0.49 -4.98
CA TYR A 171 4.24 -0.77 -5.48
C TYR A 171 4.82 -1.94 -4.70
N ILE A 172 4.10 -3.06 -4.73
CA ILE A 172 4.63 -4.37 -4.31
C ILE A 172 4.64 -5.24 -5.56
N LYS A 173 5.85 -5.63 -5.97
CA LYS A 173 6.08 -6.49 -7.12
C LYS A 173 6.14 -7.95 -6.67
N GLU A 174 5.80 -8.86 -7.57
CA GLU A 174 6.15 -10.26 -7.42
C GLU A 174 7.64 -10.44 -7.06
N GLY A 175 7.91 -11.38 -6.15
CA GLY A 175 9.25 -11.60 -5.59
C GLY A 175 9.57 -10.70 -4.39
N ASN A 176 8.79 -9.65 -4.12
CA ASN A 176 8.98 -8.86 -2.90
C ASN A 176 8.56 -9.66 -1.66
N THR A 177 9.23 -9.36 -0.55
CA THR A 177 8.86 -9.87 0.76
C THR A 177 7.84 -8.94 1.40
N VAL A 178 6.76 -9.52 1.92
CA VAL A 178 5.70 -8.77 2.60
C VAL A 178 5.31 -9.45 3.90
N SER A 179 4.80 -8.66 4.84
CA SER A 179 4.01 -9.16 5.96
C SER A 179 2.54 -8.85 5.74
N VAL A 180 1.70 -9.86 5.88
CA VAL A 180 0.24 -9.76 5.82
C VAL A 180 -0.34 -10.08 7.19
N ILE A 181 -1.29 -9.27 7.66
CA ILE A 181 -2.06 -9.57 8.86
C ILE A 181 -3.55 -9.65 8.52
N GLY A 182 -4.18 -10.76 8.88
CA GLY A 182 -5.58 -11.06 8.56
C GLY A 182 -6.08 -12.29 9.29
N VAL A 183 -7.19 -12.86 8.81
CA VAL A 183 -7.82 -14.06 9.37
C VAL A 183 -7.59 -15.24 8.43
N VAL A 184 -7.19 -16.38 8.99
CA VAL A 184 -7.08 -17.63 8.24
C VAL A 184 -8.47 -18.12 7.89
N GLN A 185 -8.65 -18.48 6.63
CA GLN A 185 -9.81 -19.22 6.16
C GLN A 185 -9.37 -20.46 5.40
N ARG A 186 -9.83 -21.64 5.82
CA ARG A 186 -9.58 -22.93 5.18
C ARG A 186 -10.84 -23.38 4.47
N ASN A 187 -10.81 -23.40 3.14
CA ASN A 187 -11.95 -23.86 2.33
C ASN A 187 -11.50 -24.92 1.32
N ASP A 188 -12.06 -26.13 1.36
CA ASP A 188 -11.85 -27.21 0.38
C ASP A 188 -10.38 -27.36 -0.10
N ASN A 189 -9.43 -27.40 0.85
CA ASN A 189 -7.97 -27.48 0.67
C ASN A 189 -7.23 -26.20 0.23
N VAL A 190 -7.92 -25.08 0.05
CA VAL A 190 -7.30 -23.78 -0.17
C VAL A 190 -7.12 -23.05 1.16
N LEU A 191 -5.87 -22.74 1.48
CA LEU A 191 -5.52 -21.86 2.60
C LEU A 191 -5.61 -20.40 2.14
N MET A 192 -6.46 -19.62 2.79
CA MET A 192 -6.66 -18.21 2.49
C MET A 192 -6.37 -17.33 3.70
N ILE A 193 -5.93 -16.10 3.42
CA ILE A 193 -5.88 -15.02 4.40
C ILE A 193 -6.83 -13.94 3.92
N VAL A 194 -7.85 -13.65 4.73
CA VAL A 194 -8.92 -12.71 4.43
C VAL A 194 -8.92 -11.55 5.43
N PRO A 195 -9.50 -10.40 5.07
CA PRO A 195 -9.77 -9.32 6.00
C PRO A 195 -10.59 -9.82 7.21
N PRO A 196 -10.29 -9.35 8.43
CA PRO A 196 -11.06 -9.74 9.60
C PRO A 196 -12.51 -9.23 9.50
N PRO A 197 -13.51 -9.98 10.00
CA PRO A 197 -14.91 -9.55 9.97
C PRO A 197 -15.20 -8.40 10.95
N GLU A 198 -14.43 -8.32 12.03
CA GLU A 198 -14.52 -7.26 13.02
C GLU A 198 -13.16 -6.55 13.19
N PRO A 199 -13.15 -5.23 13.46
CA PRO A 199 -11.92 -4.52 13.75
C PRO A 199 -11.28 -5.06 15.04
N PHE A 200 -9.97 -5.27 15.02
CA PHE A 200 -9.24 -5.67 16.24
C PHE A 200 -8.40 -4.51 16.75
N ASN A 201 -8.34 -4.37 18.07
CA ASN A 201 -7.59 -3.30 18.71
C ASN A 201 -6.14 -3.72 18.95
N THR A 202 -5.20 -2.88 18.53
CA THR A 202 -3.75 -3.04 18.81
C THR A 202 -3.37 -2.85 20.28
N GLY A 203 -4.35 -2.65 21.17
CA GLY A 203 -4.15 -2.29 22.57
C GLY A 203 -3.54 -0.90 22.74
N CYS A 204 -3.34 -0.48 23.98
CA CYS A 204 -2.61 0.75 24.29
C CYS A 204 -1.19 0.41 24.75
N GLN A 205 -0.16 0.83 24.00
CA GLN A 205 1.24 0.66 24.39
C GLN A 205 1.96 2.01 24.41
N TRP A 206 1.69 2.80 25.47
CA TRP A 206 2.26 4.14 25.69
C TRP A 206 3.79 4.17 25.59
N GLY A 207 4.48 3.16 26.13
CA GLY A 207 5.95 3.03 26.05
C GLY A 207 6.52 2.78 24.65
N LYS A 208 5.67 2.62 23.62
CA LYS A 208 6.07 2.34 22.23
C LYS A 208 5.50 3.34 21.22
N CYS A 209 4.94 4.46 21.67
CA CYS A 209 4.30 5.48 20.83
C CYS A 209 3.18 4.95 19.93
N LEU A 210 2.42 3.96 20.40
CA LEU A 210 1.24 3.43 19.73
C LEU A 210 -0.01 3.94 20.44
N LEU A 211 -0.71 4.89 19.81
CA LEU A 211 -2.10 5.19 20.18
C LEU A 211 -2.97 3.99 19.81
N PRO A 212 -4.00 3.65 20.61
CA PRO A 212 -4.92 2.56 20.28
C PRO A 212 -5.48 2.80 18.88
N THR A 213 -5.05 1.98 17.93
CA THR A 213 -5.53 2.06 16.56
C THR A 213 -6.27 0.77 16.29
N SER A 214 -7.57 0.90 16.04
CA SER A 214 -8.38 -0.21 15.54
C SER A 214 -7.94 -0.50 14.11
N LEU A 215 -7.50 -1.73 13.87
CA LEU A 215 -7.15 -2.20 12.54
C LEU A 215 -8.39 -2.83 11.93
N ASP A 216 -9.05 -2.04 11.10
CA ASP A 216 -10.26 -2.41 10.37
C ASP A 216 -9.89 -2.75 8.93
N GLY A 217 -9.35 -3.96 8.73
CA GLY A 217 -8.95 -4.46 7.42
C GLY A 217 -7.74 -5.39 7.41
N LEU A 218 -7.44 -5.93 6.23
CA LEU A 218 -6.23 -6.70 5.96
C LEU A 218 -5.03 -5.74 5.94
N VAL A 219 -4.03 -6.00 6.78
CA VAL A 219 -2.81 -5.19 6.82
C VAL A 219 -1.81 -5.77 5.84
N LEU A 220 -1.25 -4.93 4.98
CA LEU A 220 -0.23 -5.32 4.01
C LEU A 220 0.98 -4.42 4.18
N ARG A 221 2.11 -4.97 4.59
CA ARG A 221 3.38 -4.26 4.72
C ARG A 221 4.38 -4.81 3.72
N CYS A 222 5.02 -3.93 2.96
CA CYS A 222 6.24 -4.32 2.24
C CYS A 222 7.41 -4.32 3.24
N GLU A 223 8.17 -5.40 3.30
CA GLU A 223 9.48 -5.36 3.97
C GLU A 223 10.44 -4.58 3.08
N ASP A 224 11.25 -3.72 3.70
CA ASP A 224 12.12 -2.78 2.99
C ASP A 224 12.96 -3.54 1.94
N THR A 225 12.78 -3.19 0.67
CA THR A 225 13.81 -3.44 -0.33
C THR A 225 14.90 -2.42 -0.06
N SER A 226 15.81 -2.71 0.87
CA SER A 226 17.11 -2.03 0.86
C SER A 226 17.63 -2.12 -0.57
N ASN A 227 17.84 -0.97 -1.20
CA ASN A 227 18.36 -0.84 -2.55
C ASN A 227 19.49 -1.86 -2.82
N GLY A 228 19.38 -2.57 -3.94
CA GLY A 228 20.50 -3.27 -4.57
C GLY A 228 20.71 -4.71 -4.12
N ASP A 229 20.22 -5.63 -4.96
CA ASP A 229 21.02 -6.75 -5.48
C ASP A 229 21.90 -7.53 -4.48
N VAL A 230 21.32 -8.53 -3.83
CA VAL A 230 22.08 -9.69 -3.35
C VAL A 230 21.29 -10.95 -3.69
N ILE A 231 21.68 -11.62 -4.77
CA ILE A 231 21.33 -13.02 -5.02
C ILE A 231 22.23 -13.85 -4.08
N PRO A 232 21.69 -14.60 -3.11
CA PRO A 232 22.50 -15.60 -2.43
C PRO A 232 22.75 -16.77 -3.40
N VAL A 233 24.03 -17.01 -3.67
CA VAL A 233 24.54 -18.22 -4.34
C VAL A 233 24.39 -19.43 -3.42
#